data_AF-X0U710-F1
#
_entry.id   AF-X0U710-F1
#
_cell.length_a   1.000
_cell.length_b   1.000
_cell.length_c   1.000
_cell.angle_alpha   90.00
_cell.angle_beta   90.00
_cell.angle_gamma   90.00
#
_symmetry.space_group_name_H-M   'P 1'
#
loop_
_entity.id
_entity.type
_entity.pdbx_description
1 polymer ?
#
loop_
_entity_poly.entity_id
_entity_poly.type
_entity_poly.pdbx_seq_one_letter_code
_entity_poly.pdbx_strand_id
1 'polypeptide(L)'
;SYSQLILYPWGYTDQPTDEDLLLEQIAVDMSELIQAVNGNVYEYGQAGELLYVTNGDTTDWTFGIYGIPSYTIELPPDYELHGGFFNAEKDIQSIFNENLPAMLYLIDWSIQNSTSRQDTFRRIKQRPKERLKVKNKIRFKQDSLGGQGAQDRQYKKIKAQNLKPKTEVRSTSGVKSKRKNASKNPYYRGTKKKK
;
A
#
# COMPACT_ATOMS: atom_id res chain seq x y z
N SER A 1 -0.78 -13.28 -9.84
CA SER A 1 -2.21 -13.55 -10.02
C SER A 1 -2.65 -14.48 -8.93
N TYR A 2 -3.81 -14.29 -8.34
CA TYR A 2 -5.01 -13.64 -8.88
C TYR A 2 -5.54 -12.54 -7.95
N SER A 3 -6.72 -11.98 -8.27
CA SER A 3 -7.61 -11.12 -7.44
C SER A 3 -8.02 -9.80 -8.08
N GLN A 4 -7.47 -9.44 -9.26
CA GLN A 4 -7.75 -8.16 -9.92
C GLN A 4 -7.42 -6.98 -8.98
N LEU A 5 -6.15 -6.88 -8.58
CA LEU A 5 -5.68 -5.84 -7.65
C LEU A 5 -4.55 -5.01 -8.25
N ILE A 6 -4.47 -3.75 -7.83
CA ILE A 6 -3.34 -2.85 -8.04
C ILE A 6 -2.83 -2.42 -6.66
N LEU A 7 -1.71 -3.00 -6.26
CA LEU A 7 -1.16 -2.82 -4.92
C LEU A 7 0.06 -1.92 -4.98
N TYR A 8 0.16 -1.00 -4.02
CA TYR A 8 1.33 -0.15 -3.84
C TYR A 8 1.84 -0.20 -2.39
N PRO A 9 3.06 0.29 -2.11
CA PRO A 9 3.63 0.29 -0.76
C PRO A 9 2.77 1.02 0.28
N TRP A 10 2.83 0.64 1.56
CA TRP A 10 3.64 -0.44 2.10
C TRP A 10 2.90 -1.78 2.18
N GLY A 11 3.63 -2.88 1.93
CA GLY A 11 3.24 -4.22 2.33
C GLY A 11 3.52 -4.51 3.81
N TYR A 12 4.62 -4.02 4.37
CA TYR A 12 5.06 -4.38 5.75
C TYR A 12 4.29 -3.71 6.89
N THR A 13 3.40 -2.78 6.60
CA THR A 13 2.61 -2.02 7.58
C THR A 13 1.29 -1.58 6.97
N ASP A 14 0.31 -1.27 7.82
CA ASP A 14 -0.97 -0.63 7.44
C ASP A 14 -0.90 0.91 7.54
N GLN A 15 0.26 1.45 7.89
CA GLN A 15 0.49 2.89 7.93
C GLN A 15 0.82 3.41 6.53
N PRO A 16 0.24 4.53 6.10
CA PRO A 16 0.48 5.08 4.77
C PRO A 16 1.93 5.58 4.60
N THR A 17 2.34 5.73 3.35
CA THR A 17 3.62 6.38 3.01
C THR A 17 3.48 7.91 3.01
N ASP A 18 4.59 8.64 3.03
CA ASP A 18 4.55 10.10 2.84
C ASP A 18 4.09 10.51 1.41
N GLU A 19 4.14 9.58 0.44
CA GLU A 19 3.71 9.79 -0.96
C GLU A 19 2.41 9.04 -1.29
N ASP A 20 1.62 8.64 -0.27
CA ASP A 20 0.43 7.78 -0.43
C ASP A 20 -0.58 8.32 -1.46
N LEU A 21 -0.89 9.62 -1.40
CA LEU A 21 -1.78 10.28 -2.37
C LEU A 21 -1.28 10.19 -3.83
N LEU A 22 0.04 10.21 -4.03
CA LEU A 22 0.61 10.06 -5.37
C LEU A 22 0.46 8.62 -5.85
N LEU A 23 0.77 7.65 -4.99
CA LEU A 23 0.67 6.23 -5.31
C LEU A 23 -0.78 5.83 -5.60
N GLU A 24 -1.71 6.30 -4.76
CA GLU A 24 -3.14 6.09 -4.94
C GLU A 24 -3.62 6.68 -6.27
N GLN A 25 -3.29 7.94 -6.59
CA GLN A 25 -3.74 8.56 -7.84
C GLN A 25 -3.28 7.80 -9.09
N ILE A 26 -2.03 7.32 -9.10
CA ILE A 26 -1.51 6.52 -10.22
C ILE A 26 -2.25 5.17 -10.31
N ALA A 27 -2.56 4.55 -9.17
CA ALA A 27 -3.32 3.30 -9.12
C ALA A 27 -4.78 3.48 -9.59
N VAL A 28 -5.43 4.59 -9.23
CA VAL A 28 -6.75 5.00 -9.73
C VAL A 28 -6.75 5.08 -11.25
N ASP A 29 -5.81 5.85 -11.81
CA ASP A 29 -5.72 6.05 -13.26
C ASP A 29 -5.49 4.71 -13.99
N MET A 30 -4.64 3.84 -13.45
CA MET A 30 -4.44 2.49 -13.99
C MET A 30 -5.71 1.63 -13.94
N SER A 31 -6.46 1.67 -12.82
CA SER A 31 -7.71 0.91 -12.68
C SER A 31 -8.78 1.36 -13.68
N GLU A 32 -8.94 2.68 -13.86
CA GLU A 32 -9.88 3.25 -14.82
C GLU A 32 -9.53 2.85 -16.26
N LEU A 33 -8.24 2.86 -16.61
CA LEU A 33 -7.76 2.44 -17.92
C LEU A 33 -8.01 0.96 -18.20
N ILE A 34 -7.84 0.09 -17.20
CA ILE A 34 -8.18 -1.33 -17.31
C ILE A 34 -9.68 -1.51 -17.51
N GLN A 35 -10.49 -0.85 -16.66
CA GLN A 35 -11.94 -0.93 -16.72
C GLN A 35 -12.50 -0.47 -18.07
N ALA A 36 -11.89 0.53 -18.70
CA ALA A 36 -12.31 1.04 -20.00
C ALA A 36 -12.21 0.01 -21.14
N VAL A 37 -11.39 -1.04 -21.01
CA VAL A 37 -11.19 -2.04 -22.09
C VAL A 37 -12.35 -3.03 -22.17
N ASN A 38 -12.75 -3.60 -21.04
CA ASN A 38 -13.77 -4.67 -21.02
C ASN A 38 -14.67 -4.67 -19.77
N GLY A 39 -14.56 -3.66 -18.91
CA GLY A 39 -15.38 -3.50 -17.70
C GLY A 39 -14.87 -4.25 -16.48
N ASN A 40 -13.75 -4.97 -16.56
CA ASN A 40 -13.14 -5.60 -15.38
C ASN A 40 -12.68 -4.53 -14.39
N VAL A 41 -13.03 -4.72 -13.12
CA VAL A 41 -12.69 -3.79 -12.04
C VAL A 41 -11.48 -4.33 -11.31
N TYR A 42 -10.45 -3.49 -11.18
CA TYR A 42 -9.31 -3.77 -10.33
C TYR A 42 -9.40 -2.89 -9.09
N GLU A 43 -9.52 -3.51 -7.92
CA GLU A 43 -9.41 -2.76 -6.67
C GLU A 43 -7.96 -2.31 -6.48
N TYR A 44 -7.78 -1.18 -5.81
CA TYR A 44 -6.45 -0.61 -5.60
C TYR A 44 -6.28 -0.16 -4.16
N GLY A 45 -5.04 -0.14 -3.70
CA GLY A 45 -4.72 0.34 -2.36
C GLY A 45 -3.34 -0.06 -1.89
N GLN A 46 -2.98 0.45 -0.71
CA GLN A 46 -1.80 0.02 0.01
C GLN A 46 -1.85 -1.48 0.28
N ALA A 47 -0.78 -2.20 -0.05
CA ALA A 47 -0.75 -3.67 0.04
C ALA A 47 -1.04 -4.21 1.46
N GLY A 48 -0.44 -3.61 2.48
CA GLY A 48 -0.61 -4.02 3.87
C GLY A 48 -2.00 -3.72 4.45
N GLU A 49 -2.70 -2.70 3.91
CA GLU A 49 -4.07 -2.36 4.28
C GLU A 49 -5.09 -3.21 3.52
N LEU A 50 -4.96 -3.28 2.19
CA LEU A 50 -5.94 -3.92 1.31
C LEU A 50 -5.91 -5.45 1.40
N LEU A 51 -4.73 -6.02 1.64
CA LEU A 51 -4.55 -7.47 1.79
C LEU A 51 -4.21 -7.84 3.23
N TYR A 52 -2.93 -7.98 3.50
CA TYR A 52 -2.37 -8.38 4.76
C TYR A 52 -0.91 -7.93 4.80
N VAL A 53 -0.43 -7.68 6.01
CA VAL A 53 0.94 -7.25 6.21
C VAL A 53 1.92 -8.33 5.76
N THR A 54 2.88 -7.95 4.92
CA THR A 54 3.93 -8.82 4.37
C THR A 54 5.29 -8.14 4.44
N ASN A 55 6.36 -8.90 4.68
CA ASN A 55 7.71 -8.35 4.71
C ASN A 55 8.51 -8.72 3.46
N GLY A 56 9.30 -7.77 2.96
CA GLY A 56 10.31 -8.04 1.93
C GLY A 56 9.75 -8.20 0.52
N ASP A 57 8.57 -7.63 0.24
CA ASP A 57 8.11 -7.54 -1.15
C ASP A 57 8.96 -6.54 -1.95
N THR A 58 8.94 -6.71 -3.27
CA THR A 58 9.74 -5.92 -4.20
C THR A 58 9.30 -4.46 -4.23
N THR A 59 8.00 -4.19 -4.10
CA THR A 59 7.43 -2.83 -4.17
C THR A 59 7.89 -1.97 -3.01
N ASP A 60 7.93 -2.54 -1.81
CA ASP A 60 8.44 -1.91 -0.60
C ASP A 60 9.94 -1.63 -0.72
N TRP A 61 10.71 -2.59 -1.24
CA TRP A 61 12.16 -2.39 -1.41
C TRP A 61 12.49 -1.29 -2.43
N THR A 62 11.85 -1.30 -3.60
CA THR A 62 12.10 -0.29 -4.65
C THR A 62 11.67 1.11 -4.20
N PHE A 63 10.50 1.23 -3.57
CA PHE A 63 10.01 2.49 -3.05
C PHE A 63 10.82 2.98 -1.84
N GLY A 64 11.09 2.11 -0.86
CA GLY A 64 11.80 2.51 0.35
C GLY A 64 13.27 2.86 0.17
N ILE A 65 13.96 2.24 -0.79
CA ILE A 65 15.38 2.52 -1.05
C ILE A 65 15.58 3.63 -2.09
N TYR A 66 14.73 3.67 -3.13
CA TYR A 66 14.96 4.54 -4.28
C TYR A 66 13.86 5.61 -4.47
N GLY A 67 12.78 5.55 -3.69
CA GLY A 67 11.61 6.41 -3.86
C GLY A 67 10.92 6.19 -5.20
N ILE A 68 11.06 5.02 -5.82
CA ILE A 68 10.46 4.71 -7.12
C ILE A 68 9.02 4.26 -6.86
N PRO A 69 7.99 4.96 -7.40
CA PRO A 69 6.63 4.44 -7.38
C PRO A 69 6.59 3.05 -8.01
N SER A 70 6.09 2.08 -7.25
CA SER A 70 6.18 0.66 -7.60
C SER A 70 4.86 -0.02 -7.29
N TYR A 71 4.41 -0.89 -8.18
CA TYR A 71 3.09 -1.50 -8.12
C TYR A 71 3.17 -3.00 -8.36
N THR A 72 2.37 -3.76 -7.62
CA THR A 72 2.07 -5.15 -7.91
C THR A 72 0.70 -5.21 -8.58
N ILE A 73 0.63 -5.86 -9.75
CA ILE A 73 -0.64 -6.10 -10.45
C ILE A 73 -1.01 -7.57 -10.27
N GLU A 74 -2.12 -7.81 -9.57
CA GLU A 74 -2.72 -9.13 -9.48
C GLU A 74 -3.76 -9.29 -10.59
N LEU A 75 -3.43 -10.09 -11.61
CA LEU A 75 -4.29 -10.32 -12.78
C LEU A 75 -5.55 -11.14 -12.43
N PRO A 76 -6.49 -11.35 -13.39
CA PRO A 76 -7.68 -12.13 -13.16
C PRO A 76 -7.36 -13.61 -12.88
N PRO A 77 -8.32 -14.36 -12.34
CA PRO A 77 -9.67 -13.92 -11.98
C PRO A 77 -9.71 -13.12 -10.67
N ASP A 78 -10.89 -12.66 -10.27
CA ASP A 78 -11.14 -12.00 -8.98
C ASP A 78 -11.17 -13.00 -7.80
N TYR A 79 -11.52 -14.28 -8.01
CA TYR A 79 -11.50 -15.29 -6.95
C TYR A 79 -11.30 -16.74 -7.45
N GLU A 80 -11.05 -17.64 -6.50
CA GLU A 80 -10.63 -19.03 -6.75
C GLU A 80 -11.60 -19.85 -7.63
N LEU A 81 -12.92 -19.75 -7.42
CA LEU A 81 -13.88 -20.55 -8.20
C LEU A 81 -14.03 -20.06 -9.65
N HIS A 82 -13.53 -18.87 -9.97
CA HIS A 82 -13.43 -18.37 -11.34
C HIS A 82 -12.15 -18.84 -12.06
N GLY A 83 -11.30 -19.64 -11.40
CA GLY A 83 -10.12 -20.27 -12.00
C GLY A 83 -8.86 -20.17 -11.14
N GLY A 84 -8.82 -19.25 -10.18
CA GLY A 84 -7.65 -19.03 -9.32
C GLY A 84 -6.37 -18.87 -10.14
N PHE A 85 -5.40 -19.77 -9.93
CA PHE A 85 -4.13 -19.76 -10.66
C PHE A 85 -4.21 -20.31 -12.10
N PHE A 86 -5.35 -20.86 -12.52
CA PHE A 86 -5.51 -21.65 -13.75
C PHE A 86 -6.48 -20.99 -14.73
N ASN A 87 -6.15 -19.79 -15.22
CA ASN A 87 -6.88 -19.17 -16.33
C ASN A 87 -6.83 -20.06 -17.59
N ALA A 88 -7.91 -20.04 -18.38
CA ALA A 88 -7.90 -20.75 -19.66
C ALA A 88 -7.02 -20.02 -20.68
N GLU A 89 -6.38 -20.77 -21.58
CA GLU A 89 -5.50 -20.20 -22.61
C GLU A 89 -6.19 -19.12 -23.46
N LYS A 90 -7.49 -19.33 -23.76
CA LYS A 90 -8.32 -18.37 -24.51
C LYS A 90 -8.44 -16.99 -23.83
N ASP A 91 -8.22 -16.91 -22.51
CA ASP A 91 -8.39 -15.67 -21.74
C ASP A 91 -7.10 -14.84 -21.71
N ILE A 92 -5.94 -15.43 -22.05
CA ILE A 92 -4.62 -14.77 -22.03
C ILE A 92 -4.64 -13.45 -22.82
N GLN A 93 -5.16 -13.48 -24.04
CA GLN A 93 -5.15 -12.29 -24.90
C GLN A 93 -6.06 -11.18 -24.34
N SER A 94 -7.20 -11.54 -23.74
CA SER A 94 -8.09 -10.56 -23.10
C SER A 94 -7.43 -9.93 -21.89
N ILE A 95 -6.80 -10.74 -21.03
CA ILE A 95 -6.10 -10.29 -19.82
C ILE A 95 -4.90 -9.39 -20.18
N PHE A 96 -4.17 -9.73 -21.24
CA PHE A 96 -3.11 -8.85 -21.73
C PHE A 96 -3.67 -7.52 -22.23
N ASN A 97 -4.72 -7.56 -23.06
CA ASN A 97 -5.29 -6.36 -23.67
C ASN A 97 -5.88 -5.39 -22.63
N GLU A 98 -6.51 -5.88 -21.56
CA GLU A 98 -7.04 -5.01 -20.51
C GLU A 98 -5.94 -4.32 -19.69
N ASN A 99 -4.79 -4.97 -19.48
CA ASN A 99 -3.68 -4.42 -18.68
C ASN A 99 -2.72 -3.52 -19.48
N LEU A 100 -2.69 -3.67 -20.81
CA LEU A 100 -1.76 -2.94 -21.66
C LEU A 100 -1.88 -1.39 -21.52
N PRO A 101 -3.07 -0.78 -21.52
CA PRO A 101 -3.21 0.66 -21.36
C PRO A 101 -2.65 1.18 -20.03
N ALA A 102 -2.91 0.48 -18.92
CA ALA A 102 -2.38 0.85 -17.61
C ALA A 102 -0.84 0.79 -17.56
N MET A 103 -0.25 -0.25 -18.15
CA MET A 103 1.22 -0.36 -18.24
C MET A 103 1.83 0.77 -19.09
N LEU A 104 1.21 1.09 -20.23
CA LEU A 104 1.67 2.19 -21.09
C LEU A 104 1.55 3.54 -20.39
N TYR A 105 0.46 3.76 -19.63
CA TYR A 105 0.29 4.94 -18.78
C TYR A 105 1.41 5.06 -17.74
N LEU A 106 1.71 3.99 -17.00
CA LEU A 106 2.75 4.04 -15.97
C LEU A 106 4.15 4.31 -16.56
N ILE A 107 4.44 3.78 -17.75
CA ILE A 107 5.68 4.06 -18.50
C ILE A 107 5.74 5.54 -18.90
N ASP A 108 4.67 6.08 -19.47
CA ASP A 108 4.60 7.48 -19.88
C ASP A 108 4.72 8.43 -18.67
N TRP A 109 3.98 8.16 -17.60
CA TRP A 109 4.10 8.86 -16.32
C TRP A 109 5.54 8.85 -15.81
N SER A 110 6.22 7.70 -15.86
CA SER A 110 7.61 7.56 -15.43
C SER A 110 8.57 8.39 -16.29
N ILE A 111 8.39 8.40 -17.62
CA ILE A 111 9.21 9.20 -18.53
C ILE A 111 9.05 10.69 -18.20
N GLN A 112 7.81 11.16 -18.07
CA GLN A 112 7.50 12.57 -17.79
C GLN A 112 8.05 13.02 -16.41
N ASN A 113 8.02 12.15 -15.42
CA ASN A 113 8.44 12.47 -14.04
C ASN A 113 9.90 12.11 -13.72
N SER A 114 10.60 11.38 -14.59
CA SER A 114 12.02 11.00 -14.39
C SER A 114 13.01 12.17 -14.48
N THR A 115 12.66 13.23 -15.23
CA THR A 115 13.58 14.34 -15.53
C THR A 115 13.75 15.30 -14.35
N SER A 116 12.73 15.44 -13.48
CA SER A 116 12.75 16.35 -12.33
C SER A 116 13.75 15.93 -11.23
N ARG A 117 13.97 14.62 -11.05
CA ARG A 117 14.92 14.05 -10.05
C ARG A 117 16.37 14.05 -10.54
N GLN A 118 16.62 13.78 -11.81
CA GLN A 118 17.99 13.83 -12.38
C GLN A 118 18.58 15.24 -12.32
N ASP A 119 17.76 16.27 -12.54
CA ASP A 119 18.20 17.68 -12.46
C ASP A 119 18.54 18.11 -11.03
N THR A 120 17.88 17.58 -10.01
CA THR A 120 18.22 17.85 -8.61
C THR A 120 19.57 17.22 -8.23
N PHE A 121 19.83 15.96 -8.62
CA PHE A 121 21.14 15.33 -8.38
C PHE A 121 22.29 15.99 -9.17
N ARG A 122 22.05 16.42 -10.42
CA ARG A 122 23.03 17.20 -11.20
C ARG A 122 23.31 18.56 -10.57
N ARG A 123 22.28 19.30 -10.14
CA ARG A 123 22.44 20.58 -9.43
C ARG A 123 23.21 20.45 -8.12
N ILE A 124 22.98 19.38 -7.35
CA ILE A 124 23.72 19.14 -6.09
C ILE A 124 25.20 18.83 -6.37
N LYS A 125 25.51 18.02 -7.39
CA LYS A 125 26.91 17.76 -7.79
C LYS A 125 27.63 18.98 -8.36
N GLN A 126 26.90 19.94 -8.94
CA GLN A 126 27.46 21.17 -9.51
C GLN A 126 27.59 22.32 -8.50
N ARG A 127 27.15 22.16 -7.25
CA ARG A 127 27.43 23.18 -6.21
C ARG A 127 28.94 23.19 -5.91
N PRO A 128 29.60 24.36 -5.91
CA PRO A 128 30.98 24.46 -5.45
C PRO A 128 31.07 23.91 -4.01
N LYS A 129 32.09 23.09 -3.74
CA LYS A 129 32.41 22.67 -2.37
C LYS A 129 32.96 23.87 -1.60
N GLU A 130 32.11 24.80 -1.19
CA GLU A 130 32.51 25.79 -0.20
C GLU A 130 32.79 25.06 1.12
N ARG A 131 34.07 25.01 1.46
CA ARG A 131 34.60 24.44 2.68
C ARG A 131 34.05 25.27 3.84
N LEU A 132 33.02 24.78 4.53
CA LEU A 132 32.54 25.34 5.80
C LEU A 132 33.73 25.44 6.77
N LYS A 133 34.25 26.65 6.96
CA LYS A 133 35.24 26.94 8.01
C LYS A 133 34.51 26.92 9.35
N VAL A 134 34.45 25.76 9.98
CA VAL A 134 34.00 25.65 11.38
C VAL A 134 35.08 26.26 12.27
N LYS A 135 34.95 27.54 12.59
CA LYS A 135 35.62 28.14 13.76
C LYS A 135 34.63 28.08 14.91
N ASN A 136 34.82 27.14 15.82
CA ASN A 136 34.40 27.30 17.22
C ASN A 136 35.31 26.44 18.12
N LYS A 137 36.14 27.15 18.89
CA LYS A 137 37.10 26.62 19.84
C LYS A 137 36.37 26.40 21.17
N ILE A 138 35.81 25.22 21.40
CA ILE A 138 35.25 24.87 22.70
C ILE A 138 36.42 24.44 23.60
N ARG A 139 36.73 25.27 24.61
CA ARG A 139 37.61 24.90 25.72
C ARG A 139 36.81 23.99 26.67
N PHE A 140 37.26 22.75 26.82
CA PHE A 140 36.80 21.87 27.89
C PHE A 140 37.31 22.40 29.24
N LYS A 141 36.39 22.78 30.13
CA LYS A 141 36.65 22.77 31.58
C LYS A 141 36.15 21.43 32.10
N GLN A 142 37.06 20.74 32.76
CA GLN A 142 36.83 19.47 33.43
C GLN A 142 36.39 19.79 34.86
N ASP A 143 35.13 19.53 35.21
CA ASP A 143 34.65 19.48 36.59
C ASP A 143 33.53 18.43 36.72
N SER A 144 33.87 17.34 37.44
CA SER A 144 33.07 16.51 38.36
C SER A 144 31.59 16.13 38.09
N LEU A 145 31.38 14.82 37.91
CA LEU A 145 30.41 13.91 38.59
C LEU A 145 28.91 14.32 38.72
N GLY A 146 28.02 13.53 38.08
CA GLY A 146 26.72 13.13 38.69
C GLY A 146 25.45 13.16 37.80
N GLY A 147 24.88 11.98 37.53
CA GLY A 147 23.41 11.78 37.53
C GLY A 147 22.65 11.74 36.20
N GLN A 148 22.65 10.58 35.53
CA GLN A 148 21.61 10.17 34.58
C GLN A 148 20.30 9.90 35.34
N GLY A 149 19.23 10.64 35.04
CA GLY A 149 17.92 10.35 35.64
C GLY A 149 16.88 11.45 35.51
N ALA A 150 16.52 11.88 34.30
CA ALA A 150 15.37 12.79 34.15
C ALA A 150 14.53 12.58 32.88
N GLN A 151 15.08 12.08 31.77
CA GLN A 151 14.31 11.98 30.53
C GLN A 151 13.54 10.65 30.36
N ASP A 152 13.96 9.58 31.04
CA ASP A 152 13.34 8.24 30.90
C ASP A 152 12.05 8.06 31.73
N ARG A 153 11.74 9.01 32.63
CA ARG A 153 10.55 8.97 33.50
C ARG A 153 9.32 9.63 32.88
N GLN A 154 9.49 10.51 31.89
CA GLN A 154 8.36 11.19 31.24
C GLN A 154 7.68 10.28 30.21
N TYR A 155 8.45 9.47 29.47
CA TYR A 155 7.92 8.51 28.49
C TYR A 155 7.11 7.36 29.13
N LYS A 156 7.51 6.88 30.32
CA LYS A 156 6.78 5.83 31.05
C LYS A 156 5.50 6.32 31.74
N LYS A 157 5.37 7.61 32.08
CA LYS A 157 4.15 8.17 32.69
C LYS A 157 3.00 8.34 31.69
N ILE A 158 3.29 8.60 30.42
CA ILE A 158 2.26 8.80 29.38
C ILE A 158 1.64 7.45 28.95
N LYS A 159 2.42 6.35 28.94
CA LYS A 159 1.90 5.01 28.59
C LYS A 159 1.06 4.33 29.69
N ALA A 160 1.15 4.78 30.95
CA ALA A 160 0.41 4.17 32.07
C ALA A 160 -1.00 4.75 32.28
N GLN A 161 -1.37 5.85 31.61
CA GLN A 161 -2.66 6.52 31.82
C GLN A 161 -3.78 6.07 30.87
N ASN A 162 -3.50 5.25 29.84
CA ASN A 162 -4.47 4.80 28.85
C ASN A 162 -4.76 3.28 28.84
N LEU A 163 -4.37 2.55 29.89
CA LEU A 163 -4.77 1.15 30.09
C LEU A 163 -5.95 1.09 31.07
N LYS A 164 -7.18 1.05 30.54
CA LYS A 164 -8.35 0.56 31.31
C LYS A 164 -8.57 -0.94 31.01
N PRO A 165 -8.78 -1.79 32.02
CA PRO A 165 -8.95 -3.23 31.82
C PRO A 165 -10.34 -3.58 31.24
N LYS A 166 -10.36 -4.55 30.32
CA LYS A 166 -11.60 -5.25 29.89
C LYS A 166 -12.11 -6.10 31.06
N THR A 167 -13.33 -5.83 31.51
CA THR A 167 -14.07 -6.70 32.43
C THR A 167 -14.66 -7.89 31.70
N GLU A 168 -14.39 -9.09 32.21
CA GLU A 168 -15.09 -10.34 31.91
C GLU A 168 -16.57 -10.28 32.30
N VAL A 169 -17.45 -10.94 31.52
CA VAL A 169 -18.73 -11.44 32.02
C VAL A 169 -18.90 -12.89 31.58
N ARG A 170 -19.13 -13.74 32.59
CA ARG A 170 -19.40 -15.17 32.53
C ARG A 170 -20.72 -15.52 31.80
N SER A 171 -20.73 -16.77 31.34
CA SER A 171 -21.84 -17.56 30.80
C SER A 171 -23.18 -17.46 31.54
N THR A 172 -24.28 -17.41 30.78
CA THR A 172 -25.51 -18.16 31.10
C THR A 172 -26.20 -18.67 29.83
N SER A 173 -26.79 -19.85 29.99
CA SER A 173 -27.49 -20.74 29.07
C SER A 173 -28.71 -20.17 28.30
N GLY A 174 -28.79 -20.53 27.02
CA GLY A 174 -29.95 -21.17 26.38
C GLY A 174 -31.23 -20.36 26.13
N VAL A 175 -31.46 -19.91 24.88
CA VAL A 175 -32.80 -19.80 24.27
C VAL A 175 -32.70 -20.04 22.75
N LYS A 176 -33.52 -20.98 22.23
CA LYS A 176 -33.73 -21.25 20.80
C LYS A 176 -34.43 -20.06 20.12
N SER A 177 -34.02 -19.65 18.91
CA SER A 177 -34.91 -18.91 18.00
C SER A 177 -34.53 -19.06 16.52
N LYS A 178 -35.56 -18.94 15.68
CA LYS A 178 -35.76 -19.43 14.31
C LYS A 178 -35.06 -18.62 13.20
N ARG A 179 -34.94 -19.28 12.05
CA ARG A 179 -34.55 -18.83 10.69
C ARG A 179 -35.16 -17.48 10.20
N LYS A 180 -34.47 -16.93 9.17
CA LYS A 180 -34.84 -15.95 8.10
C LYS A 180 -34.17 -14.58 8.30
N ASN A 181 -33.54 -13.88 7.34
CA ASN A 181 -33.55 -13.89 5.88
C ASN A 181 -32.20 -13.39 5.33
N ALA A 182 -31.82 -13.88 4.15
CA ALA A 182 -30.78 -13.31 3.29
C ALA A 182 -31.31 -12.04 2.58
N SER A 183 -30.51 -10.97 2.61
CA SER A 183 -30.70 -9.78 1.78
C SER A 183 -30.18 -10.06 0.36
N LYS A 184 -30.99 -9.70 -0.64
CA LYS A 184 -30.79 -9.99 -2.06
C LYS A 184 -29.98 -8.85 -2.73
N ASN A 185 -28.89 -9.20 -3.41
CA ASN A 185 -28.22 -8.35 -4.39
C ASN A 185 -29.07 -8.30 -5.69
N PRO A 186 -29.44 -7.13 -6.25
CA PRO A 186 -30.46 -7.02 -7.29
C PRO A 186 -30.01 -7.20 -8.75
N TYR A 187 -28.77 -7.58 -9.06
CA TYR A 187 -28.30 -7.66 -10.46
C TYR A 187 -28.03 -9.08 -10.95
N TYR A 188 -29.07 -9.90 -11.13
CA TYR A 188 -29.01 -11.06 -12.03
C TYR A 188 -30.42 -11.41 -12.53
N ARG A 189 -30.73 -11.04 -13.78
CA ARG A 189 -31.93 -11.49 -14.50
C ARG A 189 -31.49 -12.45 -15.61
N GLY A 190 -31.31 -13.71 -15.24
CA GLY A 190 -30.99 -14.78 -16.19
C GLY A 190 -32.19 -15.07 -17.12
N THR A 191 -31.98 -14.93 -18.42
CA THR A 191 -32.90 -15.41 -19.45
C THR A 191 -32.66 -16.90 -19.69
N LYS A 192 -33.63 -17.73 -19.32
CA LYS A 192 -33.70 -19.14 -19.72
C LYS A 192 -34.13 -19.22 -21.18
N LYS A 193 -33.29 -19.76 -22.07
CA LYS A 193 -33.75 -20.31 -23.36
C LYS A 193 -34.48 -21.64 -23.10
N LYS A 194 -35.66 -21.80 -23.71
CA LYS A 194 -36.38 -23.06 -23.88
C LYS A 194 -36.42 -23.40 -25.37
N LYS A 195 -36.26 -24.69 -25.63
CA LYS A 195 -36.29 -25.43 -26.91
C LYS A 195 -35.01 -25.37 -27.73
#